data_AF-A0A962Z7E3-F1
#
_entry.id   AF-A0A962Z7E3-F1
#
_cell.length_a   1.000
_cell.length_b   1.000
_cell.length_c   1.000
_cell.angle_alpha   90.00
_cell.angle_beta   90.00
_cell.angle_gamma   90.00
#
_symmetry.space_group_name_H-M   'P 1'
#
loop_
_entity.id
_entity.type
_entity.pdbx_description
1 polymer ?
#
loop_
_entity_poly.entity_id
_entity_poly.type
_entity_poly.pdbx_seq_one_letter_code
_entity_poly.pdbx_strand_id
1 'polypeptide(L)'
;VAQSIADLATIVPPEMRRSIFVTQIHRMGQRLAPLPKTRLQQGDILTLYGPSELVDQATRKLGPELPAQDFTDFVFLGLGIAVGLFIGSLSATVGGIELTLGGGGGALVAGLVFGWINMRRPRLGALPAPAANFAKEFGLAVFIAAIGLKTGPDVIEQLKKYGLILPFIGLVVSVGPALVSLIVGYRLMKIPLPIMLGAVAGQHCSTPTLLAVMERTGNTIPVIGYTVTYAISNVILPLTGPVIVTLAAMVVPG
;
A
#
# COMPACT_ATOMS: atom_id res chain seq x y z
N VAL A 1 -5.91 -6.79 -23.83
CA VAL A 1 -5.93 -8.20 -24.30
C VAL A 1 -4.83 -8.93 -23.55
N ALA A 2 -5.18 -9.89 -22.69
CA ALA A 2 -4.19 -10.65 -21.92
C ALA A 2 -3.49 -11.65 -22.85
N GLN A 3 -2.25 -11.37 -23.22
CA GLN A 3 -1.41 -12.29 -24.00
C GLN A 3 -0.71 -13.25 -23.03
N SER A 4 -0.77 -14.55 -23.28
CA SER A 4 0.05 -15.52 -22.54
C SER A 4 1.49 -15.51 -23.06
N ILE A 5 2.44 -16.01 -22.26
CA ILE A 5 3.83 -16.18 -22.72
C ILE A 5 3.90 -17.08 -23.95
N ALA A 6 3.04 -18.10 -24.04
CA ALA A 6 2.89 -18.92 -25.24
C ALA A 6 2.41 -18.11 -26.46
N ASP A 7 1.53 -17.11 -26.26
CA ASP A 7 1.07 -16.23 -27.34
C ASP A 7 2.20 -15.29 -27.80
N LEU A 8 3.08 -14.83 -26.91
CA LEU A 8 4.28 -14.09 -27.30
C LEU A 8 5.19 -14.91 -28.22
N ALA A 9 5.33 -16.21 -27.98
CA ALA A 9 6.07 -17.12 -28.86
C ALA A 9 5.40 -17.33 -30.23
N THR A 10 4.11 -16.99 -30.39
CA THR A 10 3.40 -17.03 -31.69
C THR A 10 3.36 -15.69 -32.41
N ILE A 11 3.51 -14.57 -31.68
CA ILE A 11 3.58 -13.21 -32.24
C ILE A 11 4.96 -12.94 -32.88
N VAL A 12 5.95 -13.74 -32.49
CA VAL A 12 7.31 -13.77 -33.02
C VAL A 12 7.38 -14.83 -34.13
N PRO A 13 7.77 -14.48 -35.38
CA PRO A 13 7.89 -15.43 -36.49
C PRO A 13 8.71 -16.67 -36.11
N PRO A 14 8.43 -17.86 -36.69
CA PRO A 14 9.08 -19.12 -36.29
C PRO A 14 10.62 -19.10 -36.37
N GLU A 15 11.22 -18.25 -37.20
CA GLU A 15 12.68 -18.03 -37.27
C GLU A 15 13.24 -17.24 -36.07
N MET A 16 12.39 -16.45 -35.42
CA MET A 16 12.73 -15.44 -34.40
C MET A 16 12.45 -15.93 -32.97
N ARG A 17 11.83 -17.12 -32.81
CA ARG A 17 11.67 -17.82 -31.52
C ARG A 17 13.00 -18.17 -30.82
N ARG A 18 14.11 -18.08 -31.54
CA ARG A 18 15.47 -18.38 -31.03
C ARG A 18 16.26 -17.15 -30.59
N SER A 19 15.77 -15.93 -30.81
CA SER A 19 16.59 -14.71 -30.65
C SER A 19 16.12 -13.73 -29.59
N ILE A 20 14.86 -13.80 -29.12
CA ILE A 20 14.39 -12.98 -27.98
C ILE A 20 13.97 -13.90 -26.83
N PHE A 21 14.58 -13.70 -25.66
CA PHE A 21 14.29 -14.44 -24.44
C PHE A 21 13.67 -13.51 -23.40
N VAL A 22 12.53 -13.93 -22.82
CA VAL A 22 12.01 -13.31 -21.60
C VAL A 22 12.78 -13.91 -20.43
N THR A 23 13.68 -13.14 -19.84
CA THR A 23 14.54 -13.62 -18.75
C THR A 23 13.85 -13.49 -17.39
N GLN A 24 13.11 -12.41 -17.17
CA GLN A 24 12.42 -12.12 -15.92
C GLN A 24 11.07 -11.45 -16.15
N ILE A 25 10.13 -11.78 -15.28
CA ILE A 25 8.82 -11.13 -15.18
C ILE A 25 8.70 -10.62 -13.76
N HIS A 26 8.48 -9.31 -13.61
CA HIS A 26 8.19 -8.70 -12.33
C HIS A 26 6.72 -8.28 -12.31
N ARG A 27 5.94 -8.79 -11.35
CA ARG A 27 4.56 -8.37 -11.08
C ARG A 27 4.47 -7.82 -9.68
N MET A 28 4.00 -6.58 -9.55
CA MET A 28 3.90 -5.90 -8.25
C MET A 28 5.21 -5.98 -7.43
N GLY A 29 6.36 -5.86 -8.10
CA GLY A 29 7.69 -5.95 -7.47
C GLY A 29 8.22 -7.36 -7.22
N GLN A 30 7.43 -8.42 -7.40
CA GLN A 30 7.88 -9.81 -7.21
C GLN A 30 8.26 -10.50 -8.52
N ARG A 31 9.30 -11.34 -8.47
CA ARG A 31 9.71 -12.19 -9.59
C ARG A 31 8.72 -13.33 -9.78
N LEU A 32 8.14 -13.41 -10.98
CA LEU A 32 7.34 -14.54 -11.44
C LEU A 32 8.18 -15.44 -12.33
N ALA A 33 8.05 -16.75 -12.13
CA ALA A 33 8.65 -17.73 -13.02
C ALA A 33 7.99 -17.62 -14.42
N PRO A 34 8.77 -17.48 -15.51
CA PRO A 34 8.26 -17.37 -16.87
C PRO A 34 7.80 -18.74 -17.39
N LEU A 35 6.66 -19.22 -16.89
CA LEU A 35 6.03 -20.47 -17.33
C LEU A 35 5.22 -20.21 -18.62
N PRO A 36 5.19 -21.15 -19.59
CA PRO A 36 4.47 -20.94 -20.86
C PRO A 36 2.98 -20.58 -20.72
N LYS A 37 2.34 -21.01 -19.62
CA LYS A 37 0.94 -20.74 -19.30
C LYS A 37 0.71 -19.43 -18.54
N THR A 38 1.76 -18.71 -18.14
CA THR A 38 1.62 -17.45 -17.42
C THR A 38 0.96 -16.41 -18.34
N ARG A 39 -0.19 -15.88 -17.91
CA ARG A 39 -0.87 -14.78 -18.58
C ARG A 39 -0.30 -13.46 -18.11
N LEU A 40 0.10 -12.61 -19.06
CA LEU A 40 0.56 -11.26 -18.77
C LEU A 40 -0.61 -10.39 -18.36
N GLN A 41 -0.38 -9.62 -17.30
CA GLN A 41 -1.32 -8.66 -16.76
C GLN A 41 -0.78 -7.25 -16.97
N GLN A 42 -1.69 -6.27 -16.99
CA GLN A 42 -1.29 -4.88 -17.05
C GLN A 42 -0.48 -4.53 -15.78
N GLY A 43 0.69 -3.91 -15.98
CA GLY A 43 1.63 -3.62 -14.89
C GLY A 43 2.73 -4.66 -14.69
N ASP A 44 2.76 -5.74 -15.48
CA ASP A 44 3.91 -6.65 -15.52
C ASP A 44 5.11 -5.97 -16.21
N ILE A 45 6.29 -6.08 -15.59
CA ILE A 45 7.57 -5.60 -16.13
C ILE A 45 8.31 -6.82 -16.68
N LEU A 46 8.64 -6.77 -17.98
CA LEU A 46 9.30 -7.85 -18.72
C LEU A 46 10.75 -7.47 -18.99
N THR A 47 11.69 -8.35 -18.64
CA THR A 47 13.08 -8.22 -19.08
C THR A 47 13.29 -9.09 -20.31
N LEU A 48 13.59 -8.43 -21.43
CA LEU A 48 13.84 -9.06 -22.72
C LEU A 48 15.35 -9.06 -23.02
N TYR A 49 15.86 -10.14 -23.59
CA TYR A 49 17.24 -10.24 -24.07
C TYR A 49 17.25 -10.71 -25.53
N GLY A 50 17.91 -9.97 -26.42
CA GLY A 50 17.99 -10.29 -27.84
C GLY A 50 18.58 -9.15 -28.69
N PRO A 51 18.62 -9.32 -30.03
CA PRO A 51 19.05 -8.27 -30.96
C PRO A 51 18.18 -7.00 -30.85
N SER A 52 18.81 -5.82 -30.91
CA SER A 52 18.16 -4.51 -30.70
C SER A 52 16.94 -4.29 -31.59
N GLU A 53 17.06 -4.59 -32.88
CA GLU A 53 15.97 -4.46 -33.86
C GLU A 53 14.72 -5.28 -33.49
N LEU A 54 14.95 -6.44 -32.87
CA LEU A 54 13.89 -7.37 -32.49
C LEU A 54 13.27 -6.98 -31.14
N VAL A 55 14.09 -6.50 -30.21
CA VAL A 55 13.60 -5.93 -28.94
C VAL A 55 12.73 -4.72 -29.24
N ASP A 56 13.13 -3.83 -30.14
CA ASP A 56 12.34 -2.65 -30.55
C ASP A 56 10.98 -3.03 -31.14
N GLN A 57 10.93 -4.08 -31.97
CA GLN A 57 9.67 -4.60 -32.53
C GLN A 57 8.78 -5.21 -31.44
N ALA A 58 9.37 -5.92 -30.47
CA ALA A 58 8.64 -6.50 -29.35
C ALA A 58 8.05 -5.43 -28.43
N THR A 59 8.82 -4.38 -28.12
CA THR A 59 8.40 -3.22 -27.30
C THR A 59 7.18 -2.53 -27.90
N ARG A 60 7.10 -2.36 -29.23
CA ARG A 60 5.91 -1.77 -29.90
C ARG A 60 4.62 -2.54 -29.65
N LYS A 61 4.69 -3.87 -29.43
CA LYS A 61 3.52 -4.73 -29.17
C LYS A 61 3.24 -4.92 -27.68
N LEU A 62 4.29 -4.94 -26.86
CA LEU A 62 4.23 -5.26 -25.42
C LEU A 62 3.93 -4.06 -24.54
N GLY A 63 4.41 -2.87 -24.92
CA GLY A 63 4.28 -1.66 -24.12
C GLY A 63 5.57 -0.85 -24.10
N PRO A 64 5.52 0.38 -23.57
CA PRO A 64 6.68 1.27 -23.54
C PRO A 64 7.83 0.66 -22.74
N GLU A 65 9.05 0.86 -23.23
CA GLU A 65 10.26 0.58 -22.46
C GLU A 65 10.25 1.41 -21.18
N LEU A 66 10.55 0.78 -20.05
CA LEU A 66 10.78 1.52 -18.80
C LEU A 66 12.16 2.16 -18.87
N PRO A 67 12.27 3.50 -18.86
CA PRO A 67 13.56 4.16 -18.79
C PRO A 67 14.26 3.79 -17.48
N ALA A 68 15.59 3.80 -17.48
CA ALA A 68 16.35 3.76 -16.24
C ALA A 68 15.94 4.97 -15.37
N GLN A 69 15.24 4.69 -14.27
CA GLN A 69 14.79 5.71 -13.34
C GLN A 69 15.94 6.01 -12.37
N ASP A 70 16.97 6.70 -12.85
CA ASP A 70 18.14 7.06 -12.04
C ASP A 70 17.98 8.41 -11.34
N PHE A 71 16.85 9.09 -11.59
CA PHE A 71 16.53 10.37 -10.99
C PHE A 71 15.11 10.37 -10.43
N THR A 72 14.88 11.25 -9.45
CA THR A 72 13.56 11.49 -8.87
C THR A 72 12.97 12.77 -9.45
N ASP A 73 11.76 12.67 -10.01
CA ASP A 73 11.00 13.82 -10.49
C ASP A 73 10.30 14.52 -9.30
N PHE A 74 11.05 15.41 -8.64
CA PHE A 74 10.54 16.18 -7.50
C PHE A 74 9.40 17.12 -7.86
N VAL A 75 9.32 17.58 -9.12
CA VAL A 75 8.25 18.47 -9.56
C VAL A 75 6.93 17.70 -9.62
N PHE A 76 6.95 16.52 -10.23
CA PHE A 76 5.77 15.65 -10.29
C PHE A 76 5.33 15.18 -8.90
N LEU A 77 6.28 14.79 -8.04
CA LEU A 77 6.00 14.40 -6.66
C LEU A 77 5.41 15.56 -5.85
N GLY A 78 6.03 16.74 -5.92
CA GLY A 78 5.58 17.95 -5.23
C GLY A 78 4.20 18.40 -5.69
N LEU A 79 3.92 18.34 -7.00
CA LEU A 79 2.60 18.63 -7.54
C LEU A 79 1.55 17.64 -7.02
N GLY A 80 1.89 16.35 -6.96
CA GLY A 80 1.03 15.32 -6.38
C GLY A 80 0.67 15.59 -4.92
N ILE A 81 1.65 16.00 -4.11
CA ILE A 81 1.43 16.37 -2.71
C ILE A 81 0.57 17.64 -2.61
N ALA A 82 0.88 18.69 -3.38
CA ALA A 82 0.14 19.95 -3.36
C ALA A 82 -1.34 19.75 -3.77
N VAL A 83 -1.58 19.01 -4.85
CA VAL A 83 -2.94 18.64 -5.28
C VAL A 83 -3.62 17.77 -4.23
N GLY A 84 -2.91 16.84 -3.60
CA GLY A 84 -3.44 16.01 -2.52
C GLY A 84 -3.88 16.81 -1.31
N LEU A 85 -3.06 17.77 -0.87
CA LEU A 85 -3.40 18.67 0.23
C LEU A 85 -4.58 19.57 -0.12
N PHE A 86 -4.63 20.08 -1.36
CA PHE A 86 -5.76 20.88 -1.85
C PHE A 86 -7.07 20.08 -1.90
N ILE A 87 -7.03 18.84 -2.40
CA ILE A 87 -8.20 17.95 -2.37
C ILE A 87 -8.59 17.62 -0.92
N GLY A 88 -7.61 17.43 -0.04
CA GLY A 88 -7.82 17.13 1.37
C GLY A 88 -8.47 18.28 2.16
N SER A 89 -8.31 19.52 1.70
CA SER A 89 -8.99 20.68 2.29
C SER A 89 -10.42 20.90 1.76
N LEU A 90 -10.89 20.08 0.82
CA LEU A 90 -12.29 20.11 0.42
C LEU A 90 -13.14 19.42 1.49
N SER A 91 -14.05 20.21 2.08
CA SER A 91 -15.06 19.74 3.02
C SER A 91 -16.43 19.75 2.33
N ALA A 92 -17.18 18.66 2.46
CA ALA A 92 -18.56 18.59 2.00
C ALA A 92 -19.49 18.27 3.17
N THR A 93 -20.48 19.12 3.41
CA THR A 93 -21.50 18.87 4.43
C THR A 93 -22.61 18.03 3.84
N VAL A 94 -22.73 16.77 4.26
CA VAL A 94 -23.84 15.89 3.84
C VAL A 94 -24.66 15.56 5.08
N GLY A 95 -25.94 15.97 5.08
CA GLY A 95 -26.88 15.63 6.17
C GLY A 95 -26.53 16.24 7.54
N GLY A 96 -25.82 17.38 7.58
CA GLY A 96 -25.43 18.05 8.84
C GLY A 96 -24.11 17.57 9.44
N ILE A 97 -23.44 16.60 8.83
CA ILE A 97 -22.09 16.16 9.21
C ILE A 97 -21.10 16.75 8.21
N GLU A 98 -20.10 17.48 8.70
CA GLU A 98 -19.00 17.99 7.88
C GLU A 98 -18.04 16.84 7.58
N LEU A 99 -18.19 16.21 6.40
CA LEU A 99 -17.24 15.22 5.93
C LEU A 99 -16.07 15.95 5.27
N THR A 100 -14.92 15.96 5.95
CA THR A 100 -13.66 16.38 5.37
C THR A 100 -12.88 15.15 4.93
N LEU A 101 -12.28 15.18 3.74
CA LEU A 101 -11.34 14.14 3.31
C LEU A 101 -10.08 14.13 4.18
N GLY A 102 -9.74 15.29 4.75
CA GLY A 102 -8.53 15.53 5.52
C GLY A 102 -7.28 15.45 4.66
N GLY A 103 -6.16 15.96 5.18
CA GLY A 103 -4.88 15.91 4.48
C GLY A 103 -4.46 14.48 4.08
N GLY A 104 -4.78 13.48 4.92
CA GLY A 104 -4.51 12.08 4.63
C GLY A 104 -5.34 11.50 3.48
N GLY A 105 -6.65 11.74 3.46
CA GLY A 105 -7.52 11.24 2.40
C GLY A 105 -7.22 11.90 1.05
N GLY A 106 -7.00 13.22 1.03
CA GLY A 106 -6.61 13.94 -0.17
C GLY A 106 -5.26 13.48 -0.74
N ALA A 107 -4.26 13.28 0.12
CA ALA A 107 -2.96 12.73 -0.28
C ALA A 107 -3.07 11.31 -0.88
N LEU A 108 -3.94 10.46 -0.33
CA LEU A 108 -4.19 9.12 -0.88
C LEU A 108 -4.84 9.16 -2.27
N VAL A 109 -5.86 10.01 -2.46
CA VAL A 109 -6.52 10.17 -3.76
C VAL A 109 -5.53 10.69 -4.80
N ALA A 110 -4.79 11.75 -4.48
CA ALA A 110 -3.78 12.28 -5.38
C ALA A 110 -2.67 11.26 -5.66
N GLY A 111 -2.17 10.54 -4.64
CA GLY A 111 -1.18 9.48 -4.81
C GLY A 111 -1.66 8.37 -5.74
N LEU A 112 -2.93 7.97 -5.66
CA LEU A 112 -3.51 6.97 -6.55
C LEU A 112 -3.61 7.49 -8.00
N VAL A 113 -4.04 8.74 -8.19
CA VAL A 113 -4.14 9.38 -9.51
C VAL A 113 -2.77 9.54 -10.15
N PHE A 114 -1.80 10.14 -9.44
CA PHE A 114 -0.44 10.37 -9.92
C PHE A 114 0.31 9.06 -10.12
N GLY A 115 0.10 8.06 -9.26
CA GLY A 115 0.62 6.70 -9.43
C GLY A 115 0.06 6.00 -10.68
N TRP A 116 -1.24 6.16 -10.95
CA TRP A 116 -1.86 5.64 -12.18
C TRP A 116 -1.35 6.34 -13.44
N ILE A 117 -1.12 7.66 -13.38
CA ILE A 117 -0.51 8.42 -14.48
C ILE A 117 0.91 7.91 -14.75
N ASN A 118 1.74 7.76 -13.72
CA ASN A 118 3.10 7.21 -13.84
C ASN A 118 3.07 5.78 -14.43
N MET A 119 2.14 4.93 -13.97
CA MET A 119 1.98 3.57 -14.53
C MET A 119 1.63 3.58 -16.02
N ARG A 120 0.83 4.54 -16.51
CA ARG A 120 0.51 4.68 -17.94
C ARG A 120 1.60 5.40 -18.74
N ARG A 121 2.36 6.29 -18.11
CA ARG A 121 3.41 7.09 -18.74
C ARG A 121 4.67 7.06 -17.87
N PRO A 122 5.46 5.97 -17.89
CA PRO A 122 6.64 5.79 -17.02
C PRO A 122 7.74 6.83 -17.20
N ARG A 123 7.67 7.67 -18.24
CA ARG A 123 8.58 8.79 -18.48
C ARG A 123 8.23 10.05 -17.65
N LEU A 124 7.01 10.13 -17.11
CA LEU A 124 6.52 11.24 -16.29
C LEU A 124 6.40 10.75 -14.84
N GLY A 125 7.02 11.46 -13.89
CA GLY A 125 6.96 11.06 -12.49
C GLY A 125 7.90 9.92 -12.14
N ALA A 126 9.11 9.93 -12.71
CA ALA A 126 10.15 8.96 -12.37
C ALA A 126 10.41 8.99 -10.86
N LEU A 127 10.25 7.85 -10.20
CA LEU A 127 10.46 7.69 -8.77
C LEU A 127 11.14 6.34 -8.53
N PRO A 128 12.48 6.33 -8.36
CA PRO A 128 13.23 5.11 -8.11
C PRO A 128 12.72 4.41 -6.85
N ALA A 129 12.62 3.09 -6.86
CA ALA A 129 12.15 2.32 -5.70
C ALA A 129 12.92 2.63 -4.39
N PRO A 130 14.26 2.81 -4.39
CA PRO A 130 15.00 3.21 -3.20
C PRO A 130 14.57 4.59 -2.66
N ALA A 131 14.32 5.56 -3.55
CA ALA A 131 13.86 6.90 -3.17
C ALA A 131 12.44 6.86 -2.58
N ALA A 132 11.54 6.05 -3.17
CA ALA A 132 10.20 5.85 -2.64
C ALA A 132 10.22 5.21 -1.24
N ASN A 133 11.05 4.19 -1.04
CA ASN A 133 11.21 3.53 0.26
C ASN A 133 11.77 4.50 1.31
N PHE A 134 12.81 5.27 0.95
CA PHE A 134 13.35 6.31 1.82
C PHE A 134 12.28 7.34 2.21
N ALA A 135 11.54 7.88 1.23
CA ALA A 135 10.48 8.86 1.51
C ALA A 135 9.39 8.30 2.41
N LYS A 136 9.04 7.01 2.26
CA LYS A 136 8.07 6.31 3.12
C LYS A 136 8.59 6.16 4.55
N GLU A 137 9.81 5.67 4.73
CA GLU A 137 10.41 5.45 6.06
C GLU A 137 10.67 6.77 6.78
N PHE A 138 11.23 7.74 6.07
CA PHE A 138 11.47 9.08 6.60
C PHE A 138 10.16 9.78 6.95
N GLY A 139 9.16 9.75 6.06
CA GLY A 139 7.85 10.35 6.32
C GLY A 139 7.15 9.73 7.52
N LEU A 140 7.21 8.40 7.67
CA LEU A 140 6.69 7.71 8.84
C LEU A 140 7.43 8.11 10.13
N ALA A 141 8.76 8.18 10.11
CA ALA A 141 9.56 8.57 11.26
C ALA A 141 9.23 10.01 11.70
N VAL A 142 9.16 10.95 10.76
CA VAL A 142 8.78 12.34 11.03
C VAL A 142 7.35 12.43 11.57
N PHE A 143 6.40 11.67 11.00
CA PHE A 143 5.03 11.61 11.47
C PHE A 143 4.94 11.13 12.93
N ILE A 144 5.62 10.03 13.26
CA ILE A 144 5.68 9.50 14.63
C ILE A 144 6.31 10.52 15.58
N ALA A 145 7.40 11.17 15.17
CA ALA A 145 8.06 12.20 15.97
C ALA A 145 7.15 13.41 16.21
N ALA A 146 6.46 13.90 15.18
CA ALA A 146 5.57 15.05 15.28
C ALA A 146 4.35 14.76 16.16
N ILE A 147 3.73 13.59 16.03
CA ILE A 147 2.64 13.16 16.93
C ILE A 147 3.16 13.01 18.36
N GLY A 148 4.31 12.36 18.56
CA GLY A 148 4.92 12.21 19.88
C GLY A 148 5.20 13.55 20.56
N LEU A 149 5.69 14.54 19.82
CA LEU A 149 5.91 15.90 20.33
C LEU A 149 4.59 16.62 20.64
N LYS A 150 3.57 16.48 19.78
CA LYS A 150 2.28 17.13 19.96
C LYS A 150 1.47 16.55 21.13
N THR A 151 1.41 15.23 21.24
CA THR A 151 0.58 14.52 22.23
C THR A 151 1.35 14.21 23.52
N GLY A 152 2.67 14.39 23.54
CA GLY A 152 3.52 14.13 24.71
C GLY A 152 3.07 14.84 25.99
N PRO A 153 2.79 16.15 25.98
CA PRO A 153 2.29 16.86 27.16
C PRO A 153 0.98 16.29 27.70
N ASP A 154 0.02 16.00 26.82
CA ASP A 154 -1.29 15.42 27.18
C ASP A 154 -1.12 14.05 27.85
N VAL A 155 -0.18 13.23 27.34
CA VAL A 155 0.13 11.91 27.93
C VAL A 155 0.69 12.08 29.35
N ILE A 156 1.56 13.06 29.59
CA ILE A 156 2.12 13.31 30.93
C ILE A 156 1.00 13.75 31.90
N GLU A 157 0.08 14.61 31.45
CA GLU A 157 -1.05 15.05 32.25
C GLU A 157 -1.98 13.88 32.60
N GLN A 158 -2.33 13.05 31.61
CA GLN A 158 -3.17 11.87 31.82
C GLN A 158 -2.49 10.83 32.72
N LEU A 159 -1.18 10.64 32.59
CA LEU A 159 -0.41 9.73 33.44
C LEU A 159 -0.34 10.21 34.89
N LYS A 160 -0.31 11.53 35.13
CA LYS A 160 -0.43 12.08 36.49
C LYS A 160 -1.82 11.85 37.09
N LYS A 161 -2.87 11.98 36.28
CA LYS A 161 -4.26 11.85 36.73
C LYS A 161 -4.68 10.40 37.00
N TYR A 162 -4.32 9.49 36.12
CA TYR A 162 -4.77 8.08 36.17
C TYR A 162 -3.65 7.09 36.50
N GLY A 163 -2.39 7.52 36.53
CA GLY A 163 -1.24 6.65 36.79
C GLY A 163 -0.92 5.70 35.63
N LEU A 164 -0.14 4.66 35.92
CA LEU A 164 0.29 3.64 34.96
C LEU A 164 -0.84 2.75 34.42
N ILE A 165 -2.07 2.87 34.93
CA ILE A 165 -3.20 2.09 34.44
C ILE A 165 -3.55 2.45 32.99
N LEU A 166 -3.31 3.69 32.58
CA LEU A 166 -3.67 4.20 31.26
C LEU A 166 -2.85 3.55 30.12
N PRO A 167 -1.50 3.53 30.18
CA PRO A 167 -0.71 2.78 29.20
C PRO A 167 -0.95 1.27 29.27
N PHE A 168 -1.25 0.72 30.46
CA PHE A 168 -1.55 -0.71 30.59
C PHE A 168 -2.87 -1.09 29.90
N ILE A 169 -3.93 -0.30 30.11
CA ILE A 169 -5.21 -0.48 29.40
C ILE A 169 -5.00 -0.33 27.89
N GLY A 170 -4.24 0.68 27.44
CA GLY A 170 -3.92 0.85 26.02
C GLY A 170 -3.19 -0.37 25.43
N LEU A 171 -2.23 -0.93 26.16
CA LEU A 171 -1.55 -2.16 25.76
C LEU A 171 -2.50 -3.35 25.66
N VAL A 172 -3.36 -3.55 26.66
CA VAL A 172 -4.34 -4.64 26.68
C VAL A 172 -5.35 -4.50 25.53
N VAL A 173 -5.85 -3.29 25.28
CA VAL A 173 -6.82 -3.02 24.21
C VAL A 173 -6.20 -3.11 22.82
N SER A 174 -4.89 -2.87 22.66
CA SER A 174 -4.19 -3.02 21.40
C SER A 174 -3.74 -4.48 21.15
N VAL A 175 -3.01 -5.06 22.10
CA VAL A 175 -2.43 -6.40 21.98
C VAL A 175 -3.49 -7.48 22.16
N GLY A 176 -4.49 -7.27 23.00
CA GLY A 176 -5.55 -8.24 23.27
C GLY A 176 -6.28 -8.68 22.01
N PRO A 177 -6.93 -7.77 21.25
CA PRO A 177 -7.60 -8.12 20.00
C PRO A 177 -6.67 -8.71 18.97
N ALA A 178 -5.42 -8.24 18.87
CA ALA A 178 -4.42 -8.80 17.95
C ALA A 178 -4.04 -10.26 18.29
N LEU A 179 -3.87 -10.59 19.58
CA LEU A 179 -3.60 -11.96 20.02
C LEU A 179 -4.83 -12.85 19.87
N VAL A 180 -6.01 -12.34 20.20
CA VAL A 180 -7.27 -13.08 20.04
C VAL A 180 -7.50 -13.39 18.57
N SER A 181 -7.37 -12.42 17.67
CA SER A 181 -7.53 -12.64 16.23
C SER A 181 -6.50 -13.63 15.71
N LEU A 182 -5.24 -13.53 16.14
CA LEU A 182 -4.18 -14.48 15.79
C LEU A 182 -4.49 -15.91 16.25
N ILE A 183 -4.85 -16.10 17.53
CA ILE A 183 -5.11 -17.42 18.12
C ILE A 183 -6.37 -18.03 17.51
N VAL A 184 -7.47 -17.29 17.40
CA VAL A 184 -8.72 -17.78 16.84
C VAL A 184 -8.55 -18.11 15.35
N GLY A 185 -7.95 -17.20 14.57
CA GLY A 185 -7.73 -17.43 13.15
C GLY A 185 -6.79 -18.59 12.85
N TYR A 186 -5.68 -18.71 13.61
CA TYR A 186 -4.72 -19.80 13.41
C TYR A 186 -5.22 -21.14 13.96
N ARG A 187 -5.78 -21.17 15.18
CA ARG A 187 -6.10 -22.41 15.88
C ARG A 187 -7.50 -22.93 15.60
N LEU A 188 -8.50 -22.05 15.51
CA LEU A 188 -9.89 -22.42 15.28
C LEU A 188 -10.20 -22.46 13.76
N MET A 189 -9.86 -21.40 13.03
CA MET A 189 -10.14 -21.30 11.60
C MET A 189 -9.06 -21.92 10.70
N LYS A 190 -7.93 -22.34 11.26
CA LYS A 190 -6.81 -22.99 10.55
C LYS A 190 -6.26 -22.16 9.39
N ILE A 191 -6.33 -20.83 9.51
CA ILE A 191 -5.80 -19.91 8.50
C ILE A 191 -4.26 -19.91 8.59
N PRO A 192 -3.54 -20.03 7.47
CA PRO A 192 -2.07 -19.98 7.45
C PRO A 192 -1.51 -18.73 8.13
N LEU A 193 -0.44 -18.93 8.91
CA LEU A 193 0.20 -17.86 9.69
C LEU A 193 0.58 -16.61 8.86
N PRO A 194 1.14 -16.71 7.63
CA PRO A 194 1.44 -15.52 6.83
C PRO A 194 0.22 -14.65 6.55
N ILE A 195 -0.94 -15.27 6.30
CA ILE A 195 -2.21 -14.56 6.07
C ILE A 195 -2.68 -13.89 7.36
N MET A 196 -2.56 -14.59 8.49
CA MET A 196 -2.95 -14.04 9.80
C MET A 196 -2.08 -12.84 10.22
N LEU A 197 -0.77 -12.90 9.99
CA LEU A 197 0.12 -11.77 10.26
C LEU A 197 -0.23 -10.55 9.38
N GLY A 198 -0.60 -10.78 8.12
CA GLY A 198 -1.15 -9.75 7.26
C GLY A 198 -2.48 -9.19 7.75
N ALA A 199 -3.38 -10.06 8.23
CA ALA A 199 -4.67 -9.67 8.80
C ALA A 199 -4.51 -8.79 10.04
N VAL A 200 -3.60 -9.14 10.95
CA VAL A 200 -3.25 -8.33 12.15
C VAL A 200 -2.63 -6.98 11.74
N ALA A 201 -1.75 -6.96 10.73
CA ALA A 201 -1.22 -5.70 10.20
C ALA A 201 -2.34 -4.79 9.65
N GLY A 202 -3.34 -5.36 8.96
CA GLY A 202 -4.50 -4.64 8.45
C GLY A 202 -5.46 -4.19 9.55
N GLN A 203 -5.65 -4.99 10.62
CA GLN A 203 -6.40 -4.59 11.81
C GLN A 203 -5.85 -3.31 12.43
N HIS A 204 -4.52 -3.17 12.49
CA HIS A 204 -3.84 -1.97 13.01
C HIS A 204 -3.67 -0.86 11.97
N CYS A 205 -4.25 -1.01 10.77
CA CYS A 205 -4.06 -0.10 9.65
C CYS A 205 -2.59 0.21 9.32
N SER A 206 -1.68 -0.73 9.59
CA SER A 206 -0.23 -0.52 9.51
C SER A 206 0.37 -1.16 8.26
N THR A 207 0.44 -0.38 7.19
CA THR A 207 1.14 -0.75 5.96
C THR A 207 2.64 -1.02 6.16
N PRO A 208 3.37 -0.32 7.06
CA PRO A 208 4.76 -0.65 7.38
C PRO A 208 4.90 -2.05 7.99
N THR A 209 3.99 -2.44 8.88
CA THR A 209 3.98 -3.79 9.48
C THR A 209 3.77 -4.86 8.41
N LEU A 210 2.88 -4.64 7.45
CA LEU A 210 2.72 -5.55 6.30
C LEU A 210 4.02 -5.68 5.50
N LEU A 211 4.69 -4.57 5.18
CA LEU A 211 5.95 -4.62 4.43
C LEU A 211 7.00 -5.44 5.16
N ALA A 212 7.18 -5.20 6.47
CA ALA A 212 8.12 -5.95 7.30
C ALA A 212 7.80 -7.46 7.32
N VAL A 213 6.52 -7.83 7.37
CA VAL A 213 6.10 -9.24 7.30
C VAL A 213 6.38 -9.84 5.92
N MET A 214 6.13 -9.10 4.83
CA MET A 214 6.44 -9.56 3.47
C MET A 214 7.94 -9.73 3.23
N GLU A 215 8.76 -8.82 3.76
CA GLU A 215 10.21 -8.91 3.68
C GLU A 215 10.73 -10.17 4.40
N ARG A 216 10.18 -10.48 5.58
CA ARG A 216 10.53 -11.68 6.35
C ARG A 216 10.00 -12.98 5.75
N THR A 217 8.83 -12.94 5.10
CA THR A 217 8.21 -14.13 4.49
C THR A 217 8.64 -14.37 3.04
N GLY A 218 9.23 -13.37 2.38
CA GLY A 218 9.71 -13.44 1.01
C GLY A 218 8.61 -13.56 -0.06
N ASN A 219 7.33 -13.39 0.30
CA ASN A 219 6.19 -13.56 -0.61
C ASN A 219 5.04 -12.58 -0.28
N THR A 220 4.07 -12.48 -1.19
CA THR A 220 2.89 -11.58 -1.08
C THR A 220 1.66 -12.23 -0.43
N ILE A 221 1.77 -13.46 0.09
CA ILE A 221 0.66 -14.15 0.76
C ILE A 221 0.06 -13.31 1.91
N PRO A 222 0.85 -12.56 2.72
CA PRO A 222 0.30 -11.68 3.76
C PRO A 222 -0.65 -10.60 3.23
N VAL A 223 -0.50 -10.16 1.98
CA VAL A 223 -1.36 -9.12 1.38
C VAL A 223 -2.82 -9.56 1.37
N ILE A 224 -3.08 -10.85 1.16
CA ILE A 224 -4.43 -11.42 1.10
C ILE A 224 -5.19 -11.14 2.41
N GLY A 225 -4.54 -11.34 3.55
CA GLY A 225 -5.13 -11.07 4.86
C GLY A 225 -5.26 -9.57 5.13
N TYR A 226 -4.24 -8.80 4.75
CA TYR A 226 -4.22 -7.35 4.96
C TYR A 226 -5.34 -6.62 4.21
N THR A 227 -5.58 -6.93 2.93
CA THR A 227 -6.50 -6.16 2.10
C THR A 227 -7.91 -6.09 2.67
N VAL A 228 -8.44 -7.24 3.12
CA VAL A 228 -9.81 -7.31 3.65
C VAL A 228 -9.90 -6.63 5.02
N THR A 229 -8.98 -6.94 5.94
CA THR A 229 -9.04 -6.35 7.29
C THR A 229 -8.77 -4.85 7.26
N TYR A 230 -7.84 -4.39 6.41
CA TYR A 230 -7.57 -2.96 6.21
C TYR A 230 -8.79 -2.21 5.67
N ALA A 231 -9.49 -2.77 4.68
CA ALA A 231 -10.70 -2.16 4.12
C ALA A 231 -11.82 -2.06 5.18
N ILE A 232 -12.03 -3.13 5.94
CA ILE A 232 -13.03 -3.16 7.01
C ILE A 232 -12.67 -2.14 8.11
N SER A 233 -11.41 -2.11 8.56
CA SER A 233 -10.96 -1.16 9.58
C SER A 233 -11.16 0.29 9.15
N ASN A 234 -10.86 0.63 7.90
CA ASN A 234 -11.04 1.99 7.37
C ASN A 234 -12.51 2.41 7.22
N VAL A 235 -13.45 1.47 7.18
CA VAL A 235 -14.90 1.79 7.16
C VAL A 235 -15.45 1.84 8.57
N ILE A 236 -15.10 0.86 9.41
CA ILE A 236 -15.61 0.76 10.78
C ILE A 236 -15.04 1.88 11.66
N LEU A 237 -13.76 2.23 11.53
CA LEU A 237 -13.12 3.21 12.41
C LEU A 237 -13.77 4.60 12.31
N PRO A 238 -14.01 5.18 11.12
CA PRO A 238 -14.72 6.46 11.00
C PRO A 238 -16.19 6.40 11.44
N LEU A 239 -16.88 5.27 11.23
CA LEU A 239 -18.27 5.09 11.66
C LEU A 239 -18.38 4.96 13.19
N THR A 240 -17.43 4.27 13.81
CA THR A 240 -17.45 3.96 15.24
C THR A 240 -17.09 5.19 16.08
N GLY A 241 -16.28 6.11 15.57
CA GLY A 241 -15.90 7.35 16.27
C GLY A 241 -17.11 8.18 16.74
N PRO A 242 -17.98 8.66 15.84
CA PRO A 242 -19.19 9.39 16.20
C PRO A 242 -20.16 8.59 17.06
N VAL A 243 -20.29 7.28 16.81
CA VAL A 243 -21.18 6.39 17.57
C VAL A 243 -20.72 6.25 19.02
N ILE A 244 -19.42 6.05 19.27
CA ILE A 244 -18.89 5.98 20.64
C ILE A 244 -19.02 7.32 21.34
N VAL A 245 -18.72 8.44 20.66
CA VAL A 245 -18.84 9.78 21.25
C VAL A 245 -20.29 10.10 21.62
N THR A 246 -21.25 9.78 20.76
CA THR A 246 -22.68 9.99 21.03
C THR A 246 -23.18 9.09 22.17
N LEU A 247 -22.77 7.82 22.21
CA LEU A 247 -23.09 6.92 23.33
C LEU A 247 -22.45 7.38 24.65
N ALA A 248 -21.20 7.82 24.63
CA ALA A 248 -20.51 8.34 25.81
C ALA A 248 -21.19 9.62 26.34
N ALA A 249 -21.60 10.52 25.44
CA ALA A 249 -22.36 11.72 25.78
C ALA A 249 -23.75 11.42 26.38
N MET A 250 -24.35 10.28 26.04
CA MET A 250 -25.61 9.82 26.67
C MET A 250 -25.41 9.20 28.06
N VAL A 251 -24.24 8.62 28.33
CA VAL A 251 -23.94 7.92 29.60
C VAL A 251 -23.40 8.87 30.67
N VAL A 252 -22.75 9.97 30.29
CA VAL A 252 -22.27 11.01 31.22
C VAL A 252 -23.12 12.27 31.04
N PRO A 253 -24.26 12.42 31.75
CA PRO A 253 -24.97 13.68 31.79
C PRO A 253 -24.22 14.63 32.73
N GLY A 254 -23.59 15.67 32.16
CA GLY A 254 -23.17 16.93 32.80
C GLY A 254 -22.54 16.85 34.19
#